data_AF-A0A081RPQ2-F1
#
_entry.id   AF-A0A081RPQ2-F1
#
_cell.length_a   1.000
_cell.length_b   1.000
_cell.length_c   1.000
_cell.angle_alpha   90.00
_cell.angle_beta   90.00
_cell.angle_gamma   90.00
#
_symmetry.space_group_name_H-M   'P 1'
#
loop_
_entity.id
_entity.type
_entity.pdbx_description
1 polymer ?
#
loop_
_entity_poly.entity_id
_entity_poly.type
_entity_poly.pdbx_seq_one_letter_code
_entity_poly.pdbx_strand_id
1 'polypeptide(L)'
;MKKMEDYKSFLEVLMVSNKNVRFSAICSLDGELLFQKRRDDIRQLFSLEETKEQLNRTIESWKSRAEIKDKVGRPLYSVTSYEKIKRITSLLMKNIYSS
;
A
#
# COMPACT_ATOMS: atom_id res chain seq x y z
N MET A 1 -10.66 8.50 13.64
CA MET A 1 -11.21 7.14 13.50
C MET A 1 -11.90 6.90 12.16
N LYS A 2 -12.87 7.71 11.72
CA LYS A 2 -13.66 7.51 10.48
C LYS A 2 -12.85 7.17 9.20
N LYS A 3 -11.74 7.90 8.94
CA LYS A 3 -10.93 7.72 7.71
C LYS A 3 -10.28 6.35 7.53
N MET A 4 -9.83 5.69 8.60
CA MET A 4 -9.16 4.38 8.46
C MET A 4 -10.16 3.31 8.03
N GLU A 5 -11.38 3.37 8.58
CA GLU A 5 -12.46 2.47 8.19
C GLU A 5 -12.86 2.69 6.73
N ASP A 6 -12.96 3.95 6.29
CA ASP A 6 -13.24 4.29 4.90
C ASP A 6 -12.18 3.68 3.94
N TYR A 7 -10.89 3.74 4.29
CA TYR A 7 -9.82 3.12 3.47
C TYR A 7 -9.87 1.60 3.48
N LYS A 8 -10.18 0.97 4.62
CA LYS A 8 -10.38 -0.48 4.69
C LYS A 8 -11.53 -0.88 3.78
N SER A 9 -12.71 -0.27 3.94
CA SER A 9 -13.88 -0.54 3.09
C SER A 9 -13.58 -0.31 1.61
N PHE A 10 -12.84 0.75 1.26
CA PHE A 10 -12.40 0.98 -0.11
C PHE A 10 -11.53 -0.17 -0.66
N LEU A 11 -10.51 -0.61 0.10
CA LEU A 11 -9.66 -1.72 -0.32
C LEU A 11 -10.45 -3.03 -0.43
N GLU A 12 -11.42 -3.25 0.43
CA GLU A 12 -12.31 -4.41 0.34
C GLU A 12 -13.20 -4.36 -0.91
N VAL A 13 -13.83 -3.23 -1.19
CA VAL A 13 -14.64 -3.04 -2.41
C VAL A 13 -13.78 -3.15 -3.66
N LEU A 14 -12.56 -2.62 -3.65
CA LEU A 14 -11.59 -2.76 -4.75
C LEU A 14 -11.26 -4.23 -4.99
N MET A 15 -10.99 -4.98 -3.92
CA MET A 15 -10.73 -6.41 -4.01
C MET A 15 -11.95 -7.15 -4.57
N VAL A 16 -13.16 -6.87 -4.10
CA VAL A 16 -14.40 -7.52 -4.56
C VAL A 16 -14.71 -7.21 -6.03
N SER A 17 -14.59 -5.94 -6.42
CA SER A 17 -14.91 -5.47 -7.78
C SER A 17 -13.92 -5.92 -8.86
N ASN A 18 -12.68 -6.24 -8.48
CA ASN A 18 -11.66 -6.71 -9.42
C ASN A 18 -11.00 -8.01 -8.95
N LYS A 19 -11.39 -9.12 -9.59
CA LYS A 19 -10.85 -10.47 -9.31
C LYS A 19 -9.35 -10.61 -9.52
N ASN A 20 -8.72 -9.71 -10.27
CA ASN A 20 -7.27 -9.74 -10.51
C ASN A 20 -6.47 -9.08 -9.39
N VAL A 21 -7.11 -8.36 -8.46
CA VAL A 21 -6.43 -7.84 -7.26
C VAL A 21 -6.31 -8.97 -6.24
N ARG A 22 -5.05 -9.31 -5.93
CA ARG A 22 -4.69 -10.51 -5.17
C ARG A 22 -4.45 -10.22 -3.68
N PHE A 23 -4.04 -9.00 -3.38
CA PHE A 23 -3.65 -8.56 -2.06
C PHE A 23 -3.85 -7.05 -1.95
N SER A 24 -4.35 -6.61 -0.80
CA SER A 24 -4.42 -5.20 -0.41
C SER A 24 -4.00 -5.07 1.04
N ALA A 25 -3.33 -3.97 1.39
CA ALA A 25 -2.86 -3.73 2.74
C ALA A 25 -2.74 -2.23 3.05
N ILE A 26 -2.86 -1.91 4.34
CA ILE A 26 -2.51 -0.61 4.91
C ILE A 26 -1.40 -0.86 5.92
N CYS A 27 -0.30 -0.13 5.78
CA CYS A 27 0.86 -0.23 6.66
C CYS A 27 1.21 1.18 7.18
N SER A 28 1.66 1.28 8.43
CA SER A 28 2.26 2.49 8.97
C SER A 28 3.67 2.70 8.40
N LEU A 29 4.20 3.92 8.50
CA LEU A 29 5.60 4.21 8.12
C LEU A 29 6.63 3.63 9.11
N ASP A 30 6.17 3.02 10.19
CA ASP A 30 6.96 2.31 11.19
C ASP A 30 6.97 0.79 10.96
N GLY A 31 6.29 0.31 9.91
CA GLY A 31 6.25 -1.12 9.55
C GLY A 31 5.09 -1.90 10.17
N GLU A 32 4.16 -1.23 10.84
CA GLU A 32 2.99 -1.88 11.43
C GLU A 32 1.92 -2.14 10.38
N LEU A 33 1.52 -3.40 10.22
CA LEU A 33 0.46 -3.80 9.30
C LEU A 33 -0.92 -3.55 9.93
N LEU A 34 -1.56 -2.43 9.57
CA LEU A 34 -2.84 -1.97 10.12
C LEU A 34 -4.06 -2.69 9.51
N PHE A 35 -3.92 -3.16 8.28
CA PHE A 35 -4.93 -3.94 7.57
C PHE A 35 -4.27 -4.78 6.49
N GLN A 36 -4.79 -5.99 6.27
CA GLN A 36 -4.50 -6.75 5.07
C GLN A 36 -5.71 -7.57 4.65
N LYS A 37 -5.85 -7.76 3.35
CA LYS A 37 -6.77 -8.73 2.76
C LYS A 37 -6.09 -9.46 1.63
N ARG A 38 -6.24 -10.78 1.63
CA ARG A 38 -5.75 -11.68 0.59
C ARG A 38 -6.93 -12.52 0.12
N ARG A 39 -6.87 -12.94 -1.14
CA ARG A 39 -7.79 -13.93 -1.69
C ARG A 39 -7.34 -15.34 -1.31
N ASP A 40 -8.28 -16.15 -0.84
CA ASP A 40 -7.99 -17.52 -0.40
C ASP A 40 -7.96 -18.51 -1.58
N ASP A 41 -8.64 -18.17 -2.68
CA ASP A 41 -8.77 -18.99 -3.90
C ASP A 41 -7.55 -18.91 -4.83
N ILE A 42 -6.49 -18.18 -4.44
CA ILE A 42 -5.32 -17.95 -5.28
C ILE A 42 -4.03 -18.43 -4.63
N ARG A 43 -3.10 -18.93 -5.47
CA ARG A 43 -1.77 -19.35 -5.01
C ARG A 43 -1.01 -18.20 -4.34
N GLN A 44 -0.60 -18.38 -3.09
CA GLN A 44 0.26 -17.44 -2.38
C GLN A 44 1.61 -17.26 -3.09
N LEU A 45 2.03 -16.01 -3.33
CA LEU A 45 3.37 -15.70 -3.90
C LEU A 45 4.43 -15.46 -2.83
N PHE A 46 4.02 -14.95 -1.68
CA PHE A 46 4.90 -14.56 -0.58
C PHE A 46 4.32 -15.12 0.72
N SER A 47 5.16 -15.73 1.54
CA SER A 47 4.89 -16.01 2.96
C SER A 47 4.53 -14.72 3.72
N LEU A 48 4.02 -14.86 4.94
CA LEU A 48 3.73 -13.69 5.78
C LEU A 48 5.00 -12.87 6.07
N GLU A 49 6.11 -13.56 6.33
CA GLU A 49 7.40 -12.92 6.62
C GLU A 49 7.97 -12.20 5.39
N GLU A 50 7.94 -12.84 4.21
CA GLU A 50 8.33 -12.16 2.96
C GLU A 50 7.42 -10.97 2.66
N THR A 51 6.12 -11.06 2.98
CA THR A 51 5.19 -9.93 2.82
C THR A 51 5.61 -8.75 3.70
N LYS A 52 5.94 -8.99 4.98
CA LYS A 52 6.43 -7.95 5.89
C LYS A 52 7.74 -7.34 5.42
N GLU A 53 8.69 -8.16 4.98
CA GLU A 53 9.98 -7.68 4.47
C GLU A 53 9.80 -6.78 3.24
N GLN A 54 8.94 -7.17 2.31
CA GLN A 54 8.62 -6.38 1.12
C GLN A 54 7.94 -5.05 1.45
N LEU A 55 7.10 -5.03 2.50
CA LEU A 55 6.49 -3.79 3.02
C LEU A 55 7.55 -2.87 3.62
N ASN A 56 8.47 -3.40 4.42
CA ASN A 56 9.57 -2.61 5.01
C ASN A 56 10.46 -1.97 3.95
N ARG A 57 10.89 -2.73 2.93
CA ARG A 57 11.64 -2.19 1.79
C ARG A 57 10.86 -1.10 1.04
N THR A 58 9.54 -1.25 0.94
CA THR A 58 8.68 -0.23 0.34
C THR A 58 8.69 1.04 1.19
N ILE A 59 8.56 0.93 2.52
CA ILE A 59 8.60 2.05 3.46
C ILE A 59 9.93 2.81 3.38
N GLU A 60 11.06 2.11 3.40
CA GLU A 60 12.39 2.71 3.27
C GLU A 60 12.51 3.50 1.96
N SER A 61 12.02 2.92 0.86
CA SER A 61 11.99 3.57 -0.44
C SER A 61 11.13 4.84 -0.44
N TRP A 62 10.06 4.89 0.33
CA TRP A 62 9.24 6.10 0.51
C TRP A 62 9.93 7.15 1.38
N LYS A 63 10.61 6.74 2.45
CA LYS A 63 11.40 7.64 3.30
C LYS A 63 12.48 8.36 2.49
N SER A 64 13.24 7.61 1.67
CA SER A 64 14.24 8.20 0.78
C SER A 64 13.64 9.18 -0.24
N ARG A 65 12.48 8.88 -0.84
CA ARG A 65 11.79 9.82 -1.75
C ARG A 65 11.34 11.09 -1.05
N ALA A 66 10.99 11.02 0.24
CA ALA A 66 10.58 12.18 1.01
C ALA A 66 11.74 13.16 1.29
N GLU A 67 12.99 12.68 1.31
CA GLU A 67 14.19 13.50 1.53
C GLU A 67 14.44 14.49 0.38
N ILE A 68 14.05 14.12 -0.85
CA ILE A 68 14.25 14.96 -2.05
C ILE A 68 13.01 15.80 -2.41
N LYS A 69 11.98 15.84 -1.54
CA LYS A 69 10.70 16.49 -1.84
C LYS A 69 10.82 17.98 -2.18
N ASP A 70 11.84 18.65 -1.63
CA ASP A 70 12.06 20.09 -1.86
C ASP A 70 12.56 20.37 -3.29
N LYS A 71 13.05 19.33 -4.00
CA LYS A 71 13.50 19.42 -5.39
C LYS A 71 12.46 18.92 -6.40
N VAL A 72 11.75 17.83 -6.08
CA VAL A 72 10.89 17.12 -7.05
C VAL A 72 9.42 17.03 -6.63
N GLY A 73 9.06 17.61 -5.49
CA GLY A 73 7.73 17.50 -4.90
C GLY A 73 7.54 16.23 -4.06
N ARG A 74 6.42 16.16 -3.34
CA ARG A 74 6.08 15.01 -2.49
C ARG A 74 5.74 13.80 -3.35
N PRO A 75 6.24 12.59 -3.00
CA PRO A 75 5.88 11.40 -3.75
C PRO A 75 4.38 11.08 -3.52
N LEU A 76 3.65 10.76 -4.60
CA LEU A 76 2.18 10.57 -4.57
C LEU A 76 1.78 9.08 -4.65
N TYR A 77 2.35 8.37 -5.62
CA TYR A 77 2.19 6.93 -5.79
C TYR A 77 3.42 6.33 -6.49
N SER A 78 3.57 5.01 -6.39
CA SER A 78 4.55 4.23 -7.14
C SER A 78 3.87 3.00 -7.74
N VAL A 79 4.32 2.63 -8.94
CA VAL A 79 3.87 1.42 -9.64
C VAL A 79 5.09 0.64 -10.07
N THR A 80 5.11 -0.66 -9.74
CA THR A 80 6.15 -1.58 -10.17
C THR A 80 5.50 -2.76 -10.89
N SER A 81 5.96 -3.04 -12.11
CA SER A 81 5.51 -4.19 -12.89
C SER A 81 6.55 -5.29 -12.84
N TYR A 82 6.21 -6.43 -12.24
CA TYR A 82 6.94 -7.67 -12.35
C TYR A 82 6.31 -8.53 -13.46
N GLU A 83 7.04 -9.51 -13.98
CA GLU A 83 6.52 -10.42 -15.01
C GLU A 83 5.21 -11.11 -14.59
N LYS A 84 5.05 -11.37 -13.28
CA LYS A 84 3.92 -12.14 -12.73
C LYS A 84 2.90 -11.30 -11.96
N ILE A 85 3.21 -10.05 -11.60
CA ILE A 85 2.33 -9.22 -10.77
C ILE A 85 2.66 -7.73 -10.93
N LYS A 86 1.65 -6.87 -10.80
CA LYS A 86 1.83 -5.42 -10.68
C LYS A 86 1.57 -4.99 -9.23
N ARG A 87 2.41 -4.11 -8.70
CA ARG A 87 2.27 -3.51 -7.36
C ARG A 87 2.01 -2.03 -7.53
N ILE A 88 0.98 -1.53 -6.85
CA ILE A 88 0.67 -0.10 -6.76
C ILE A 88 0.69 0.27 -5.27
N THR A 89 1.44 1.32 -4.94
CA THR A 89 1.54 1.85 -3.58
C THR A 89 1.27 3.34 -3.60
N SER A 90 0.53 3.85 -2.63
CA SER A 90 0.30 5.29 -2.45
C SER A 90 0.35 5.66 -0.98
N LEU A 91 0.75 6.90 -0.69
CA LEU A 91 0.69 7.45 0.65
C LEU A 91 -0.72 7.95 0.94
N LEU A 92 -1.29 7.48 2.05
CA LEU A 92 -2.53 8.01 2.60
C LEU A 92 -2.22 9.32 3.34
N MET A 93 -2.05 10.41 2.59
CA MET A 93 -1.86 11.72 3.20
C MET A 93 -3.18 12.21 3.80
N LYS A 94 -3.13 12.74 5.03
CA LYS A 94 -4.21 13.55 5.59
C LYS A 94 -4.27 14.81 4.70
N ASN A 95 -5.29 14.93 3.85
CA ASN A 95 -5.56 16.21 3.16
C ASN A 95 -5.63 17.32 4.22
N ILE A 96 -4.63 18.19 4.22
CA ILE A 96 -4.58 19.43 5.01
C ILE A 96 -5.13 20.54 4.12
N TYR A 97 -6.36 20.37 3.64
CA TYR A 97 -7.17 21.50 3.26
C TYR A 97 -8.23 21.61 4.35
N SER A 98 -7.82 22.24 5.45
CA SER A 98 -8.74 23.04 6.26
C SER A 98 -9.06 24.25 5.39
N SER A 99 -10.27 24.26 4.86
CA SER A 99 -10.99 25.47 4.44
C SER A 99 -10.83 26.61 5.43
#